data_AF-A0A2G6DNY9-F1
#
_entry.id   AF-A0A2G6DNY9-F1
#
_cell.length_a   1.000
_cell.length_b   1.000
_cell.length_c   1.000
_cell.angle_alpha   90.00
_cell.angle_beta   90.00
_cell.angle_gamma   90.00
#
_symmetry.space_group_name_H-M   'P 1'
#
loop_
_entity.id
_entity.type
_entity.pdbx_description
1 polymer ?
#
loop_
_entity_poly.entity_id
_entity_poly.type
_entity_poly.pdbx_seq_one_letter_code
_entity_poly.pdbx_strand_id
1 'polypeptide(L)'
;MKKRKLTLAMMMLSGAFLVSGCSSSGYYQEDIDRLEEQYQSRELEMSELLAEANQKATAAQEAKELAEKAKQDAQANAQQLIDEANRKAEEAQEAKELAEQAKQDAEVEALQLSQLIDEANQKAEEAQKAKELAEQAKKEAEVNAKQANQKAKDILDELDAIKQAEMARKEPKPYKYDYEVIKGNDKFFEPITEKGSFDNSDPLEELVPADGSGAGRGVRTINSSSIVNGVSTIIQASYTTYSNNLSNSGIALVKGDGTLNGRLVNDTLLVYSGKETNINDFKTLTGTANYKGISYIGVIEYNDANYVKDVAEVNLNANFWNKTISGNIVEPKATIVLEETQISDNTVSFTGKASRINKDNSIFDDNQYKGTYEGKFMGEGAKEVAGKVSLTDNFGGKLGAVFNAKKK
;
A
#
# COMPACT_ATOMS: atom_id res chain seq x y z
N MET A 1 -23.32 65.30 74.96
CA MET A 1 -22.82 65.98 76.18
C MET A 1 -23.10 67.46 76.00
N LYS A 2 -23.87 68.12 76.90
CA LYS A 2 -23.31 68.90 78.03
C LYS A 2 -22.27 69.90 77.50
N LYS A 3 -22.35 71.22 77.68
CA LYS A 3 -22.85 71.96 78.85
C LYS A 3 -22.43 73.43 78.62
N ARG A 4 -23.29 74.39 79.01
CA ARG A 4 -22.98 75.52 79.95
C ARG A 4 -21.98 76.59 79.44
N LYS A 5 -22.06 77.88 79.79
CA LYS A 5 -22.58 78.51 81.02
C LYS A 5 -22.43 80.05 80.94
N LEU A 6 -23.27 80.78 81.70
CA LEU A 6 -22.97 81.93 82.61
C LEU A 6 -22.34 83.21 82.00
N THR A 7 -22.52 84.46 82.43
CA THR A 7 -23.20 85.24 83.52
C THR A 7 -22.97 86.73 83.13
N LEU A 8 -23.64 87.77 83.61
CA LEU A 8 -23.49 88.44 84.93
C LEU A 8 -24.32 89.75 84.83
N ALA A 9 -25.32 90.02 85.68
CA ALA A 9 -25.30 90.91 86.88
C ALA A 9 -24.85 92.36 86.58
N MET A 10 -25.35 93.45 87.18
CA MET A 10 -25.93 93.76 88.50
C MET A 10 -26.22 95.29 88.43
N MET A 11 -27.28 95.91 88.99
CA MET A 11 -27.45 96.41 90.38
C MET A 11 -28.08 97.83 90.23
N MET A 12 -29.26 98.11 90.83
CA MET A 12 -29.47 98.95 92.04
C MET A 12 -29.34 100.48 91.79
N LEU A 13 -30.08 101.42 92.38
CA LEU A 13 -31.03 101.46 93.50
C LEU A 13 -31.73 102.85 93.52
N SER A 14 -32.94 102.93 94.09
CA SER A 14 -33.53 103.96 95.01
C SER A 14 -33.33 105.47 94.78
N GLY A 15 -34.25 106.39 95.08
CA GLY A 15 -35.49 106.42 95.88
C GLY A 15 -36.02 107.88 95.86
N ALA A 16 -37.34 108.13 95.96
CA ALA A 16 -38.06 108.53 97.19
C ALA A 16 -37.49 109.82 97.84
N PHE A 17 -38.21 110.87 98.25
CA PHE A 17 -39.53 110.99 98.92
C PHE A 17 -39.77 112.51 99.16
N LEU A 18 -40.98 113.03 98.95
CA LEU A 18 -41.93 113.61 99.93
C LEU A 18 -41.63 114.98 100.61
N VAL A 19 -42.61 115.90 100.41
CA VAL A 19 -43.53 116.49 101.43
C VAL A 19 -43.16 117.78 102.20
N SER A 20 -44.12 118.72 102.09
CA SER A 20 -44.56 119.80 102.99
C SER A 20 -43.53 120.87 103.40
N GLY A 21 -43.86 122.14 103.55
CA GLY A 21 -45.14 122.83 103.69
C GLY A 21 -44.93 124.04 104.59
N CYS A 22 -45.76 125.08 104.42
CA CYS A 22 -45.86 126.29 105.28
C CYS A 22 -44.58 127.16 105.39
N SER A 23 -44.59 128.47 105.57
CA SER A 23 -45.62 129.51 105.64
C SER A 23 -44.88 130.86 105.79
N SER A 24 -45.56 131.93 105.36
CA SER A 24 -45.50 133.31 105.86
C SER A 24 -44.31 134.24 105.57
N SER A 25 -44.71 135.44 105.09
CA SER A 25 -44.12 136.78 105.22
C SER A 25 -42.71 136.98 104.65
N GLY A 26 -42.47 137.84 103.66
CA GLY A 26 -43.06 139.16 103.40
C GLY A 26 -41.96 140.21 103.59
N TYR A 27 -41.75 141.07 102.58
CA TYR A 27 -40.68 142.08 102.41
C TYR A 27 -39.34 141.46 101.95
N TYR A 28 -38.74 141.75 100.78
CA TYR A 28 -38.63 142.99 99.99
C TYR A 28 -38.61 142.67 98.48
N GLN A 29 -39.37 143.42 97.68
CA GLN A 29 -39.73 143.14 96.27
C GLN A 29 -38.75 143.73 95.22
N GLU A 30 -37.56 144.20 95.60
CA GLU A 30 -36.61 144.85 94.67
C GLU A 30 -35.34 144.04 94.36
N ASP A 31 -35.10 142.91 95.04
CA ASP A 31 -33.95 142.02 94.75
C ASP A 31 -34.28 140.85 93.80
N ILE A 32 -35.56 140.64 93.43
CA ILE A 32 -36.01 139.52 92.58
C ILE A 32 -35.60 139.70 91.11
N ASP A 33 -35.66 140.92 90.59
CA ASP A 33 -35.35 141.18 89.17
C ASP A 33 -33.87 140.93 88.84
N ARG A 34 -32.96 141.02 89.82
CA ARG A 34 -31.53 140.71 89.63
C ARG A 34 -31.21 139.21 89.71
N LEU A 35 -32.07 138.41 90.32
CA LEU A 35 -31.93 136.95 90.45
C LEU A 35 -32.54 136.21 89.26
N GLU A 36 -33.61 136.74 88.64
CA GLU A 36 -34.19 136.17 87.42
C GLU A 36 -33.24 136.23 86.22
N GLU A 37 -32.43 137.29 86.10
CA GLU A 37 -31.44 137.43 85.02
C GLU A 37 -30.28 136.41 85.16
N GLN A 38 -29.87 136.08 86.40
CA GLN A 38 -28.91 135.00 86.67
C GLN A 38 -29.50 133.60 86.46
N TYR A 39 -30.81 133.41 86.68
CA TYR A 39 -31.48 132.13 86.46
C TYR A 39 -31.66 131.83 84.97
N GLN A 40 -32.04 132.82 84.16
CA GLN A 40 -32.17 132.65 82.71
C GLN A 40 -30.82 132.41 82.02
N SER A 41 -29.73 133.05 82.49
CA SER A 41 -28.38 132.75 81.99
C SER A 41 -27.93 131.32 82.31
N ARG A 42 -28.31 130.77 83.47
CA ARG A 42 -27.98 129.39 83.87
C ARG A 42 -28.81 128.34 83.14
N GLU A 43 -30.09 128.61 82.85
CA GLU A 43 -30.90 127.69 82.03
C GLU A 43 -30.38 127.61 80.60
N LEU A 44 -29.90 128.71 80.03
CA LEU A 44 -29.31 128.71 78.69
C LEU A 44 -28.02 127.88 78.63
N GLU A 45 -27.10 128.10 79.58
CA GLU A 45 -25.83 127.35 79.71
C GLU A 45 -26.07 125.85 79.95
N MET A 46 -27.07 125.51 80.76
CA MET A 46 -27.41 124.11 81.04
C MET A 46 -28.10 123.44 79.84
N SER A 47 -28.86 124.19 79.03
CA SER A 47 -29.44 123.68 77.77
C SER A 47 -28.38 123.45 76.68
N GLU A 48 -27.37 124.33 76.58
CA GLU A 48 -26.23 124.15 75.67
C GLU A 48 -25.37 122.95 76.07
N LEU A 49 -25.11 122.76 77.37
CA LEU A 49 -24.40 121.59 77.88
C LEU A 49 -25.16 120.27 77.63
N LEU A 50 -26.49 120.28 77.72
CA LEU A 50 -27.30 119.09 77.43
C LEU A 50 -27.36 118.79 75.93
N ALA A 51 -27.38 119.82 75.08
CA ALA A 51 -27.28 119.68 73.63
C ALA A 51 -25.91 119.14 73.20
N GLU A 52 -24.81 119.64 73.80
CA GLU A 52 -23.45 119.16 73.52
C GLU A 52 -23.23 117.73 74.03
N ALA A 53 -23.79 117.37 75.20
CA ALA A 53 -23.73 116.01 75.73
C ALA A 53 -24.52 115.02 74.85
N ASN A 54 -25.69 115.41 74.34
CA ASN A 54 -26.47 114.57 73.42
C ASN A 54 -25.77 114.42 72.05
N GLN A 55 -25.15 115.48 71.51
CA GLN A 55 -24.36 115.36 70.28
C GLN A 55 -23.15 114.42 70.46
N LYS A 56 -22.42 114.52 71.58
CA LYS A 56 -21.30 113.61 71.87
C LYS A 56 -21.75 112.17 72.09
N ALA A 57 -22.90 111.94 72.72
CA ALA A 57 -23.46 110.60 72.88
C ALA A 57 -23.86 109.98 71.52
N THR A 58 -24.46 110.77 70.63
CA THR A 58 -24.87 110.32 69.29
C THR A 58 -23.64 109.99 68.43
N ALA A 59 -22.62 110.86 68.43
CA ALA A 59 -21.36 110.62 67.71
C ALA A 59 -20.58 109.40 68.25
N ALA A 60 -20.63 109.14 69.56
CA ALA A 60 -20.00 107.96 70.15
C ALA A 60 -20.72 106.66 69.77
N GLN A 61 -22.04 106.70 69.57
CA GLN A 61 -22.82 105.53 69.18
C GLN A 61 -22.63 105.20 67.70
N GLU A 62 -22.61 106.21 66.82
CA GLU A 62 -22.28 106.05 65.40
C GLU A 62 -20.85 105.52 65.19
N ALA A 63 -19.87 106.02 65.95
CA ALA A 63 -18.49 105.52 65.88
C ALA A 63 -18.37 104.04 66.31
N LYS A 64 -19.19 103.61 67.28
CA LYS A 64 -19.21 102.22 67.75
C LYS A 64 -19.84 101.28 66.72
N GLU A 65 -20.93 101.72 66.09
CA GLU A 65 -21.60 100.95 65.02
C GLU A 65 -20.70 100.79 63.79
N LEU A 66 -19.93 101.84 63.42
CA LEU A 66 -18.98 101.78 62.31
C LEU A 66 -17.81 100.82 62.59
N ALA A 67 -17.31 100.80 63.84
CA ALA A 67 -16.23 99.91 64.25
C ALA A 67 -16.67 98.43 64.31
N GLU A 68 -17.90 98.16 64.75
CA GLU A 68 -18.46 96.80 64.78
C GLU A 68 -18.64 96.24 63.35
N LYS A 69 -19.11 97.08 62.42
CA LYS A 69 -19.24 96.72 61.00
C LYS A 69 -17.89 96.44 60.34
N ALA A 70 -16.89 97.29 60.56
CA ALA A 70 -15.54 97.07 60.04
C ALA A 70 -14.88 95.78 60.55
N LYS A 71 -15.19 95.39 61.80
CA LYS A 71 -14.70 94.12 62.39
C LYS A 71 -15.37 92.90 61.76
N GLN A 72 -16.67 92.97 61.47
CA GLN A 72 -17.40 91.89 60.79
C GLN A 72 -16.92 91.73 59.34
N ASP A 73 -16.70 92.83 58.62
CA ASP A 73 -16.19 92.80 57.25
C ASP A 73 -14.77 92.20 57.19
N ALA A 74 -13.91 92.53 58.15
CA ALA A 74 -12.56 91.94 58.25
C ALA A 74 -12.60 90.43 58.56
N GLN A 75 -13.51 89.97 59.41
CA GLN A 75 -13.67 88.54 59.71
C GLN A 75 -14.24 87.76 58.52
N ALA A 76 -15.20 88.33 57.79
CA ALA A 76 -15.76 87.70 56.60
C ALA A 76 -14.71 87.53 55.48
N ASN A 77 -13.87 88.56 55.27
CA ASN A 77 -12.82 88.52 54.25
C ASN A 77 -11.69 87.54 54.61
N ALA A 78 -11.34 87.44 55.89
CA ALA A 78 -10.36 86.45 56.36
C ALA A 78 -10.87 85.00 56.18
N GLN A 79 -12.16 84.75 56.42
CA GLN A 79 -12.75 83.42 56.25
C GLN A 79 -12.79 83.01 54.77
N GLN A 80 -13.15 83.93 53.86
CA GLN A 80 -13.14 83.65 52.42
C GLN A 80 -11.74 83.26 51.89
N LEU A 81 -10.69 83.92 52.38
CA LEU A 81 -9.31 83.59 51.99
C LEU A 81 -8.86 82.22 52.50
N ILE A 82 -9.31 81.80 53.68
CA ILE A 82 -9.02 80.47 54.23
C ILE A 82 -9.75 79.39 53.41
N ASP A 83 -11.02 79.61 53.08
CA ASP A 83 -11.81 78.66 52.30
C ASP A 83 -11.26 78.51 50.87
N GLU A 84 -10.80 79.60 50.25
CA GLU A 84 -10.16 79.54 48.93
C GLU A 84 -8.81 78.82 48.95
N ALA A 85 -8.00 79.01 50.00
CA ALA A 85 -6.73 78.31 50.16
C ALA A 85 -6.92 76.79 50.36
N ASN A 86 -7.93 76.40 51.15
CA ASN A 86 -8.25 74.98 51.37
C ASN A 86 -8.73 74.30 50.08
N ARG A 87 -9.60 74.97 49.30
CA ARG A 87 -10.05 74.44 48.00
C ARG A 87 -8.89 74.22 47.02
N LYS A 88 -7.95 75.17 46.94
CA LYS A 88 -6.76 75.02 46.07
C LYS A 88 -5.82 73.91 46.54
N ALA A 89 -5.77 73.62 47.84
CA ALA A 89 -4.99 72.52 48.38
C ALA A 89 -5.64 71.15 48.06
N GLU A 90 -6.96 71.04 48.15
CA GLU A 90 -7.71 69.85 47.74
C GLU A 90 -7.56 69.57 46.23
N GLU A 91 -7.72 70.59 45.37
CA GLU A 91 -7.53 70.47 43.92
C GLU A 91 -6.09 70.01 43.56
N ALA A 92 -5.07 70.48 44.28
CA ALA A 92 -3.68 70.07 44.06
C ALA A 92 -3.42 68.63 44.51
N GLN A 93 -4.12 68.16 45.55
CA GLN A 93 -4.00 66.79 46.04
C GLN A 93 -4.69 65.80 45.10
N GLU A 94 -5.89 66.12 44.62
CA GLU A 94 -6.59 65.30 43.61
C GLU A 94 -5.78 65.19 42.31
N ALA A 95 -5.18 66.29 41.83
CA ALA A 95 -4.33 66.28 40.64
C ALA A 95 -3.08 65.39 40.81
N LYS A 96 -2.53 65.32 42.02
CA LYS A 96 -1.38 64.47 42.33
C LYS A 96 -1.77 62.99 42.38
N GLU A 97 -2.91 62.65 42.98
CA GLU A 97 -3.42 61.29 43.01
C GLU A 97 -3.76 60.77 41.61
N LEU A 98 -4.38 61.58 40.75
CA LEU A 98 -4.63 61.26 39.34
C LEU A 98 -3.35 61.02 38.54
N ALA A 99 -2.29 61.80 38.77
CA ALA A 99 -1.01 61.62 38.09
C ALA A 99 -0.28 60.34 38.54
N GLU A 100 -0.35 60.00 39.83
CA GLU A 100 0.23 58.76 40.37
C GLU A 100 -0.49 57.52 39.80
N GLN A 101 -1.83 57.58 39.70
CA GLN A 101 -2.64 56.52 39.14
C GLN A 101 -2.36 56.31 37.63
N ALA A 102 -2.29 57.38 36.84
CA ALA A 102 -1.95 57.30 35.43
C ALA A 102 -0.55 56.70 35.18
N LYS A 103 0.40 56.93 36.09
CA LYS A 103 1.74 56.34 36.00
C LYS A 103 1.72 54.83 36.29
N GLN A 104 0.93 54.39 37.28
CA GLN A 104 0.78 52.96 37.59
C GLN A 104 0.08 52.21 36.46
N ASP A 105 -0.97 52.79 35.87
CA ASP A 105 -1.69 52.18 34.74
C ASP A 105 -0.78 52.00 33.52
N ALA A 106 0.05 53.01 33.20
CA ALA A 106 1.02 52.92 32.10
C ALA A 106 2.11 51.86 32.33
N GLU A 107 2.54 51.65 33.58
CA GLU A 107 3.53 50.63 33.93
C GLU A 107 2.95 49.21 33.82
N VAL A 108 1.68 49.02 34.20
CA VAL A 108 0.96 47.75 34.02
C VAL A 108 0.75 47.44 32.54
N GLU A 109 0.37 48.42 31.73
CA GLU A 109 0.16 48.24 30.28
C GLU A 109 1.47 47.91 29.56
N ALA A 110 2.58 48.57 29.93
CA ALA A 110 3.91 48.26 29.39
C ALA A 110 4.37 46.83 29.74
N LEU A 111 4.10 46.36 30.96
CA LEU A 111 4.44 45.00 31.39
C LEU A 111 3.62 43.94 30.62
N GLN A 112 2.32 44.18 30.44
CA GLN A 112 1.44 43.29 29.65
C GLN A 112 1.87 43.23 28.19
N LEU A 113 2.25 44.36 27.60
CA LEU A 113 2.73 44.41 26.22
C LEU A 113 4.04 43.62 26.05
N SER A 114 4.97 43.73 27.02
CA SER A 114 6.22 42.95 27.01
C SER A 114 5.95 41.44 27.07
N GLN A 115 5.04 41.00 27.93
CA GLN A 115 4.68 39.57 28.05
C GLN A 115 4.05 39.03 26.77
N LEU A 116 3.18 39.81 26.12
CA LEU A 116 2.56 39.43 24.84
C LEU A 116 3.58 39.33 23.70
N ILE A 117 4.58 40.21 23.68
CA ILE A 117 5.68 40.17 22.70
C ILE A 117 6.54 38.91 22.92
N ASP A 118 6.88 38.59 24.16
CA ASP A 118 7.66 37.40 24.48
C ASP A 118 6.90 36.11 24.13
N GLU A 119 5.61 36.04 24.45
CA GLU A 119 4.75 34.91 24.09
C GLU A 119 4.59 34.75 22.57
N ALA A 120 4.45 35.87 21.83
CA ALA A 120 4.39 35.87 20.37
C ALA A 120 5.71 35.39 19.73
N ASN A 121 6.85 35.82 20.27
CA ASN A 121 8.17 35.39 19.81
C ASN A 121 8.39 33.90 20.07
N GLN A 122 8.00 33.40 21.25
CA GLN A 122 8.11 31.99 21.59
C GLN A 122 7.24 31.11 20.67
N LYS A 123 5.99 31.52 20.41
CA LYS A 123 5.11 30.82 19.45
C LYS A 123 5.67 30.84 18.02
N ALA A 124 6.32 31.92 17.61
CA ALA A 124 6.96 32.01 16.29
C ALA A 124 8.15 31.05 16.16
N GLU A 125 9.01 30.94 17.19
CA GLU A 125 10.12 29.98 17.21
C GLU A 125 9.62 28.52 17.20
N GLU A 126 8.57 28.21 17.97
CA GLU A 126 7.94 26.88 17.99
C GLU A 126 7.35 26.53 16.63
N ALA A 127 6.66 27.47 15.97
CA ALA A 127 6.13 27.29 14.62
C ALA A 127 7.24 27.06 13.58
N GLN A 128 8.38 27.75 13.71
CA GLN A 128 9.52 27.57 12.81
C GLN A 128 10.19 26.20 13.00
N LYS A 129 10.40 25.76 14.25
CA LYS A 129 10.91 24.41 14.54
C LYS A 129 9.96 23.31 14.05
N ALA A 130 8.65 23.50 14.21
CA ALA A 130 7.66 22.56 13.70
C ALA A 130 7.69 22.47 12.16
N LYS A 131 7.90 23.60 11.47
CA LYS A 131 8.03 23.64 10.01
C LYS A 131 9.29 22.94 9.51
N GLU A 132 10.42 23.13 10.18
CA GLU A 132 11.68 22.44 9.83
C GLU A 132 11.58 20.92 10.05
N LEU A 133 11.00 20.48 11.17
CA LEU A 133 10.76 19.06 11.43
C LEU A 133 9.81 18.43 10.40
N ALA A 134 8.74 19.14 10.02
CA ALA A 134 7.82 18.68 8.99
C ALA A 134 8.50 18.56 7.61
N GLU A 135 9.40 19.48 7.26
CA GLU A 135 10.13 19.43 6.00
C GLU A 135 11.18 18.30 5.98
N GLN A 136 11.85 18.06 7.11
CA GLN A 136 12.78 16.95 7.26
C GLN A 136 12.06 15.60 7.17
N ALA A 137 10.92 15.44 7.86
CA ALA A 137 10.08 14.25 7.76
C ALA A 137 9.56 14.01 6.33
N LYS A 138 9.21 15.08 5.60
CA LYS A 138 8.80 14.98 4.19
C LYS A 138 9.93 14.48 3.29
N LYS A 139 11.16 15.00 3.46
CA LYS A 139 12.34 14.56 2.70
C LYS A 139 12.68 13.10 2.98
N GLU A 140 12.63 12.68 4.25
CA GLU A 140 12.88 11.29 4.65
C GLU A 140 11.80 10.33 4.10
N ALA A 141 10.53 10.72 4.15
CA ALA A 141 9.43 9.96 3.54
C ALA A 141 9.59 9.83 2.02
N GLU A 142 10.05 10.87 1.32
CA GLU A 142 10.30 10.83 -0.12
C GLU A 142 11.47 9.88 -0.48
N VAL A 143 12.55 9.90 0.30
CA VAL A 143 13.68 8.98 0.12
C VAL A 143 13.26 7.54 0.35
N ASN A 144 12.51 7.29 1.43
CA ASN A 144 11.99 5.95 1.75
C ASN A 144 11.01 5.45 0.67
N ALA A 145 10.15 6.31 0.15
CA ALA A 145 9.25 5.97 -0.96
C ALA A 145 10.02 5.66 -2.25
N LYS A 146 11.07 6.42 -2.57
CA LYS A 146 11.94 6.15 -3.74
C LYS A 146 12.68 4.83 -3.60
N GLN A 147 13.22 4.52 -2.42
CA GLN A 147 13.89 3.24 -2.16
C GLN A 147 12.91 2.06 -2.20
N ALA A 148 11.71 2.22 -1.66
CA ALA A 148 10.67 1.20 -1.72
C ALA A 148 10.24 0.91 -3.17
N ASN A 149 10.06 1.97 -3.98
CA ASN A 149 9.74 1.83 -5.41
C ASN A 149 10.87 1.16 -6.20
N GLN A 150 12.13 1.45 -5.89
CA GLN A 150 13.26 0.78 -6.54
C GLN A 150 13.30 -0.71 -6.18
N LYS A 151 13.17 -1.07 -4.89
CA LYS A 151 13.11 -2.47 -4.45
C LYS A 151 11.93 -3.22 -5.10
N ALA A 152 10.77 -2.58 -5.21
CA ALA A 152 9.62 -3.16 -5.88
C ALA A 152 9.90 -3.43 -7.37
N LYS A 153 10.60 -2.52 -8.04
CA LYS A 153 11.03 -2.69 -9.43
C LYS A 153 12.04 -3.84 -9.58
N ASP A 154 13.04 -3.91 -8.72
CA ASP A 154 14.05 -4.98 -8.75
C ASP A 154 13.40 -6.37 -8.56
N ILE A 155 12.42 -6.47 -7.64
CA ILE A 155 11.63 -7.71 -7.44
C ILE A 155 10.80 -8.05 -8.67
N LEU A 156 10.21 -7.06 -9.35
CA LEU A 156 9.45 -7.24 -10.59
C LEU A 156 10.35 -7.74 -11.73
N ASP A 157 11.51 -7.13 -11.89
CA ASP A 157 12.51 -7.53 -12.91
C ASP A 157 13.03 -8.96 -12.63
N GLU A 158 13.27 -9.31 -11.37
CA GLU A 158 13.65 -10.67 -10.96
C GLU A 158 12.52 -11.68 -11.21
N LEU A 159 11.28 -11.34 -10.87
CA LEU A 159 10.11 -12.18 -11.16
C LEU A 159 9.92 -12.42 -12.65
N ASP A 160 10.09 -11.38 -13.48
CA ASP A 160 9.97 -11.52 -14.92
C ASP A 160 11.13 -12.33 -15.53
N ALA A 161 12.34 -12.20 -14.99
CA ALA A 161 13.46 -13.07 -15.36
C ALA A 161 13.20 -14.54 -14.99
N ILE A 162 12.65 -14.82 -13.80
CA ILE A 162 12.25 -16.16 -13.38
C ILE A 162 11.16 -16.72 -14.31
N LYS A 163 10.13 -15.93 -14.64
CA LYS A 163 9.08 -16.34 -15.58
C LYS A 163 9.64 -16.63 -16.96
N GLN A 164 10.53 -15.78 -17.48
CA GLN A 164 11.15 -16.00 -18.79
C GLN A 164 12.01 -17.27 -18.79
N ALA A 165 12.79 -17.50 -17.73
CA ALA A 165 13.57 -18.73 -17.57
C ALA A 165 12.66 -19.97 -17.47
N GLU A 166 11.53 -19.87 -16.76
CA GLU A 166 10.55 -20.96 -16.67
C GLU A 166 9.86 -21.24 -18.01
N MET A 167 9.48 -20.20 -18.76
CA MET A 167 8.91 -20.33 -20.10
C MET A 167 9.90 -20.99 -21.07
N ALA A 168 11.16 -20.54 -21.09
CA ALA A 168 12.21 -21.15 -21.91
C ALA A 168 12.49 -22.61 -21.52
N ARG A 169 12.36 -22.94 -20.22
CA ARG A 169 12.50 -24.32 -19.73
C ARG A 169 11.38 -25.22 -20.26
N LYS A 170 10.15 -24.72 -20.33
CA LYS A 170 8.94 -25.46 -20.70
C LYS A 170 8.61 -25.38 -22.20
N GLU A 171 9.39 -24.65 -22.98
CA GLU A 171 9.14 -24.47 -24.40
C GLU A 171 9.09 -25.84 -25.12
N PRO A 172 7.99 -26.15 -25.83
CA PRO A 172 7.80 -27.45 -26.46
C PRO A 172 8.81 -27.64 -27.58
N LYS A 173 9.42 -28.84 -27.66
CA LYS A 173 10.29 -29.17 -28.79
C LYS A 173 9.48 -29.29 -30.09
N PRO A 174 10.12 -29.03 -31.24
CA PRO A 174 9.52 -29.33 -32.53
C PRO A 174 9.11 -30.80 -32.60
N TYR A 175 8.00 -31.04 -33.28
CA TYR A 175 7.53 -32.39 -33.59
C TYR A 175 8.57 -33.13 -34.44
N LYS A 176 8.80 -34.40 -34.12
CA LYS A 176 9.68 -35.31 -34.86
C LYS A 176 9.11 -36.71 -34.85
N TYR A 177 9.52 -37.52 -35.81
CA TYR A 177 9.27 -38.96 -35.85
C TYR A 177 10.54 -39.73 -36.17
N ASP A 178 10.55 -40.98 -35.72
CA ASP A 178 11.54 -41.99 -36.04
C ASP A 178 10.81 -43.21 -36.60
N TYR A 179 11.39 -43.89 -37.59
CA TYR A 179 10.80 -45.09 -38.18
C TYR A 179 11.83 -46.20 -38.44
N GLU A 180 11.34 -47.42 -38.62
CA GLU A 180 12.13 -48.60 -38.98
C GLU A 180 11.31 -49.61 -39.78
N VAL A 181 11.93 -50.22 -40.78
CA VAL A 181 11.34 -51.31 -41.55
C VAL A 181 11.93 -52.64 -41.09
N ILE A 182 11.08 -53.60 -40.73
CA ILE A 182 11.53 -54.85 -40.09
C ILE A 182 12.45 -55.68 -41.01
N LYS A 183 12.10 -55.90 -42.30
CA LYS A 183 13.00 -56.61 -43.24
C LYS A 183 13.99 -55.68 -43.96
N GLY A 184 13.88 -54.36 -43.80
CA GLY A 184 14.76 -53.37 -44.43
C GLY A 184 14.47 -53.12 -45.92
N ASN A 185 13.25 -53.40 -46.41
CA ASN A 185 12.85 -52.99 -47.77
C ASN A 185 12.35 -51.54 -47.76
N ASP A 186 13.22 -50.58 -47.41
CA ASP A 186 12.82 -49.17 -47.20
C ASP A 186 12.13 -48.57 -48.43
N LYS A 187 12.60 -48.95 -49.63
CA LYS A 187 12.01 -48.52 -50.91
C LYS A 187 10.54 -48.88 -51.07
N PHE A 188 10.10 -49.98 -50.44
CA PHE A 188 8.71 -50.40 -50.50
C PHE A 188 7.79 -49.46 -49.72
N PHE A 189 8.31 -48.69 -48.76
CA PHE A 189 7.55 -47.73 -47.98
C PHE A 189 7.77 -46.28 -48.41
N GLU A 190 8.64 -46.00 -49.39
CA GLU A 190 8.89 -44.66 -49.96
C GLU A 190 7.59 -43.84 -50.17
N PRO A 191 6.49 -44.38 -50.74
CA PRO A 191 5.27 -43.60 -50.97
C PRO A 191 4.57 -43.09 -49.70
N ILE A 192 4.91 -43.62 -48.53
CA ILE A 192 4.34 -43.22 -47.24
C ILE A 192 5.40 -42.73 -46.24
N THR A 193 6.68 -42.71 -46.62
CA THR A 193 7.79 -42.21 -45.79
C THR A 193 8.46 -40.98 -46.38
N GLU A 194 8.41 -40.78 -47.69
CA GLU A 194 8.97 -39.59 -48.35
C GLU A 194 7.93 -38.48 -48.47
N LYS A 195 8.39 -37.23 -48.32
CA LYS A 195 7.54 -36.06 -48.49
C LYS A 195 7.07 -35.91 -49.93
N GLY A 196 5.81 -35.53 -50.09
CA GLY A 196 5.24 -35.25 -51.40
C GLY A 196 6.00 -34.12 -52.09
N SER A 197 6.55 -34.37 -53.27
CA SER A 197 7.35 -33.36 -53.99
C SER A 197 6.55 -32.15 -54.49
N PHE A 198 5.22 -32.25 -54.52
CA PHE A 198 4.33 -31.21 -55.04
C PHE A 198 3.64 -30.38 -53.95
N ASP A 199 3.31 -30.97 -52.80
CA ASP A 199 2.55 -30.32 -51.72
C ASP A 199 3.35 -30.21 -50.40
N ASN A 200 4.57 -30.75 -50.36
CA ASN A 200 5.40 -30.87 -49.15
C ASN A 200 4.66 -31.57 -47.98
N SER A 201 3.60 -32.33 -48.28
CA SER A 201 2.91 -33.14 -47.27
C SER A 201 3.89 -34.16 -46.69
N ASP A 202 3.80 -34.37 -45.39
CA ASP A 202 4.57 -35.39 -44.68
C ASP A 202 3.61 -36.53 -44.30
N PRO A 203 3.57 -37.63 -45.07
CA PRO A 203 2.62 -38.70 -44.82
C PRO A 203 2.79 -39.34 -43.44
N LEU A 204 4.01 -39.33 -42.87
CA LEU A 204 4.25 -39.87 -41.54
C LEU A 204 3.63 -38.98 -40.47
N GLU A 205 3.69 -37.66 -40.64
CA GLU A 205 3.00 -36.72 -39.73
C GLU A 205 1.48 -36.91 -39.75
N GLU A 206 0.88 -37.25 -40.90
CA GLU A 206 -0.55 -37.61 -40.96
C GLU A 206 -0.89 -38.91 -40.23
N LEU A 207 0.01 -39.90 -40.28
CA LEU A 207 -0.21 -41.20 -39.63
C LEU A 207 -0.06 -41.10 -38.11
N VAL A 208 0.90 -40.31 -37.65
CA VAL A 208 1.25 -40.16 -36.23
C VAL A 208 1.33 -38.70 -35.78
N PRO A 209 0.26 -37.89 -35.89
CA PRO A 209 0.29 -36.44 -35.61
C PRO A 209 0.56 -36.07 -34.15
N ALA A 210 0.46 -37.01 -33.20
CA ALA A 210 0.62 -36.75 -31.77
C ALA A 210 -0.30 -35.61 -31.27
N ASP A 211 -1.56 -35.64 -31.71
CA ASP A 211 -2.59 -34.61 -31.48
C ASP A 211 -3.72 -35.05 -30.53
N GLY A 212 -3.65 -36.27 -29.99
CA GLY A 212 -4.67 -36.83 -29.12
C GLY A 212 -5.86 -37.46 -29.85
N SER A 213 -5.79 -37.67 -31.17
CA SER A 213 -6.85 -38.32 -31.96
C SER A 213 -7.15 -39.78 -31.58
N GLY A 214 -6.32 -40.39 -30.72
CA GLY A 214 -6.55 -41.74 -30.18
C GLY A 214 -6.20 -42.84 -31.16
N ALA A 215 -6.82 -44.01 -31.00
CA ALA A 215 -6.55 -45.18 -31.82
C ALA A 215 -7.24 -45.09 -33.19
N GLY A 216 -6.50 -45.40 -34.25
CA GLY A 216 -6.95 -45.37 -35.63
C GLY A 216 -6.57 -46.62 -36.40
N ARG A 217 -7.35 -46.92 -37.44
CA ARG A 217 -7.02 -47.95 -38.43
C ARG A 217 -7.40 -47.47 -39.82
N GLY A 218 -6.50 -47.63 -40.77
CA GLY A 218 -6.72 -47.24 -42.16
C GLY A 218 -6.10 -48.22 -43.15
N VAL A 219 -6.63 -48.25 -44.37
CA VAL A 219 -6.04 -49.00 -45.49
C VAL A 219 -5.83 -48.02 -46.63
N ARG A 220 -4.61 -47.94 -47.16
CA ARG A 220 -4.24 -47.14 -48.33
C ARG A 220 -3.70 -48.07 -49.41
N THR A 221 -4.33 -48.09 -50.58
CA THR A 221 -3.80 -48.81 -51.75
C THR A 221 -3.08 -47.81 -52.65
N ILE A 222 -1.82 -48.11 -52.97
CA ILE A 222 -0.95 -47.24 -53.75
C ILE A 222 -0.45 -48.00 -54.97
N ASN A 223 -0.56 -47.36 -56.12
CA ASN A 223 0.17 -47.71 -57.34
C ASN A 223 1.11 -46.54 -57.64
N SER A 224 2.39 -46.72 -57.40
CA SER A 224 3.41 -45.70 -57.58
C SER A 224 4.46 -46.16 -58.59
N SER A 225 4.95 -45.23 -59.40
CA SER A 225 6.09 -45.46 -60.28
C SER A 225 7.01 -44.25 -60.23
N SER A 226 8.27 -44.46 -59.89
CA SER A 226 9.31 -43.43 -59.89
C SER A 226 10.48 -43.84 -60.79
N ILE A 227 11.18 -42.85 -61.34
CA ILE A 227 12.42 -43.06 -62.09
C ILE A 227 13.47 -42.10 -61.52
N VAL A 228 14.49 -42.66 -60.87
CA VAL A 228 15.61 -41.88 -60.30
C VAL A 228 16.90 -42.34 -60.97
N ASN A 229 17.62 -41.42 -61.59
CA ASN A 229 18.87 -41.70 -62.32
C ASN A 229 18.76 -42.86 -63.34
N GLY A 230 17.62 -42.97 -64.03
CA GLY A 230 17.37 -44.02 -65.03
C GLY A 230 16.96 -45.38 -64.46
N VAL A 231 16.84 -45.51 -63.13
CA VAL A 231 16.31 -46.72 -62.48
C VAL A 231 14.83 -46.53 -62.20
N SER A 232 14.00 -47.41 -62.77
CA SER A 232 12.56 -47.42 -62.49
C SER A 232 12.26 -48.22 -61.22
N THR A 233 11.49 -47.62 -60.32
CA THR A 233 10.87 -48.28 -59.18
C THR A 233 9.36 -48.29 -59.38
N ILE A 234 8.74 -49.47 -59.40
CA ILE A 234 7.29 -49.65 -59.52
C ILE A 234 6.80 -50.33 -58.24
N ILE A 235 5.86 -49.71 -57.55
CA ILE A 235 5.27 -50.18 -56.30
C ILE A 235 3.77 -50.35 -56.51
N GLN A 236 3.26 -51.54 -56.22
CA GLN A 236 1.82 -51.81 -56.17
C GLN A 236 1.55 -52.43 -54.80
N ALA A 237 1.02 -51.66 -53.86
CA ALA A 237 0.96 -52.06 -52.47
C ALA A 237 -0.35 -51.67 -51.80
N SER A 238 -0.76 -52.46 -50.82
CA SER A 238 -1.78 -52.11 -49.84
C SER A 238 -1.13 -51.96 -48.48
N TYR A 239 -1.26 -50.78 -47.88
CA TYR A 239 -0.75 -50.45 -46.56
C TYR A 239 -1.89 -50.43 -45.55
N THR A 240 -1.91 -51.39 -44.63
CA THR A 240 -2.82 -51.38 -43.48
C THR A 240 -2.11 -50.73 -42.29
N THR A 241 -2.60 -49.57 -41.86
CA THR A 241 -2.04 -48.82 -40.74
C THR A 241 -2.86 -49.03 -39.48
N TYR A 242 -2.17 -49.25 -38.37
CA TYR A 242 -2.69 -49.24 -37.01
C TYR A 242 -1.97 -48.13 -36.27
N SER A 243 -2.69 -47.11 -35.80
CA SER A 243 -2.08 -45.96 -35.14
C SER A 243 -2.72 -45.66 -33.80
N ASN A 244 -1.96 -45.01 -32.92
CA ASN A 244 -2.50 -44.44 -31.69
C ASN A 244 -1.81 -43.11 -31.37
N ASN A 245 -2.60 -42.05 -31.32
CA ASN A 245 -2.14 -40.69 -31.08
C ASN A 245 -2.59 -40.21 -29.71
N LEU A 246 -1.60 -40.03 -28.84
CA LEU A 246 -1.72 -39.29 -27.60
C LEU A 246 -1.41 -37.81 -27.88
N SER A 247 -1.48 -36.97 -26.86
CA SER A 247 -1.46 -35.51 -27.00
C SER A 247 -0.07 -34.93 -27.29
N ASN A 248 0.99 -35.70 -27.00
CA ASN A 248 2.37 -35.33 -27.28
C ASN A 248 3.16 -36.44 -27.98
N SER A 249 2.54 -37.61 -28.21
CA SER A 249 3.19 -38.75 -28.83
C SER A 249 2.26 -39.54 -29.75
N GLY A 250 2.77 -40.05 -30.86
CA GLY A 250 2.05 -40.88 -31.80
C GLY A 250 2.81 -42.18 -32.08
N ILE A 251 2.09 -43.25 -32.39
CA ILE A 251 2.68 -44.50 -32.91
C ILE A 251 1.88 -45.01 -34.09
N ALA A 252 2.57 -45.65 -35.02
CA ALA A 252 1.94 -46.41 -36.08
C ALA A 252 2.72 -47.68 -36.42
N LEU A 253 1.98 -48.74 -36.66
CA LEU A 253 2.46 -49.92 -37.34
C LEU A 253 1.77 -49.98 -38.70
N VAL A 254 2.56 -50.04 -39.77
CA VAL A 254 2.04 -50.15 -41.13
C VAL A 254 2.46 -51.49 -41.72
N LYS A 255 1.49 -52.38 -41.95
CA LYS A 255 1.70 -53.61 -42.70
C LYS A 255 1.54 -53.32 -44.19
N GLY A 256 2.58 -53.58 -44.97
CA GLY A 256 2.54 -53.45 -46.42
C GLY A 256 2.52 -54.82 -47.10
N ASP A 257 1.54 -55.04 -47.97
CA ASP A 257 1.44 -56.23 -48.83
C ASP A 257 1.39 -55.79 -50.30
N GLY A 258 2.26 -56.31 -51.16
CA GLY A 258 2.30 -55.86 -52.55
C GLY A 258 3.45 -56.37 -53.40
N THR A 259 3.81 -55.61 -54.43
CA THR A 259 4.99 -55.83 -55.26
C THR A 259 5.88 -54.59 -55.35
N LEU A 260 7.20 -54.84 -55.39
CA LEU A 260 8.24 -53.88 -55.71
C LEU A 260 9.00 -54.39 -56.95
N ASN A 261 8.91 -53.67 -58.06
CA ASN A 261 9.48 -54.07 -59.35
C ASN A 261 9.04 -55.50 -59.77
N GLY A 262 7.76 -55.81 -59.55
CA GLY A 262 7.17 -57.12 -59.85
C GLY A 262 7.52 -58.25 -58.88
N ARG A 263 8.36 -58.00 -57.86
CA ARG A 263 8.66 -58.97 -56.80
C ARG A 263 7.70 -58.79 -55.64
N LEU A 264 7.12 -59.87 -55.15
CA LEU A 264 6.27 -59.83 -53.96
C LEU A 264 7.06 -59.30 -52.76
N VAL A 265 6.48 -58.35 -52.06
CA VAL A 265 7.01 -57.80 -50.81
C VAL A 265 5.91 -57.85 -49.76
N ASN A 266 6.28 -58.34 -48.59
CA ASN A 266 5.48 -58.27 -47.39
C ASN A 266 6.37 -57.86 -46.22
N ASP A 267 6.13 -56.67 -45.70
CA ASP A 267 7.00 -56.03 -44.71
C ASP A 267 6.18 -55.13 -43.78
N THR A 268 6.82 -54.67 -42.72
CA THR A 268 6.18 -53.85 -41.70
C THR A 268 7.05 -52.64 -41.38
N LEU A 269 6.43 -51.47 -41.40
CA LEU A 269 7.01 -50.20 -40.97
C LEU A 269 6.53 -49.89 -39.54
N LEU A 270 7.48 -49.58 -38.68
CA LEU A 270 7.29 -49.12 -37.31
C LEU A 270 7.56 -47.63 -37.26
N VAL A 271 6.63 -46.85 -36.71
CA VAL A 271 6.78 -45.40 -36.57
C VAL A 271 6.41 -44.98 -35.15
N TYR A 272 7.21 -44.13 -34.54
CA TYR A 272 6.80 -43.35 -33.37
C TYR A 272 7.19 -41.90 -33.54
N SER A 273 6.41 -41.01 -32.94
CA SER A 273 6.55 -39.58 -33.08
C SER A 273 6.20 -38.85 -31.79
N GLY A 274 6.52 -37.56 -31.76
CA GLY A 274 6.02 -36.69 -30.72
C GLY A 274 6.76 -35.37 -30.60
N LYS A 275 6.33 -34.62 -29.59
CA LYS A 275 7.01 -33.43 -29.10
C LYS A 275 7.85 -33.84 -27.91
N GLU A 276 9.15 -34.04 -28.13
CA GLU A 276 10.09 -34.45 -27.10
C GLU A 276 10.02 -33.52 -25.87
N THR A 277 10.14 -34.09 -24.67
CA THR A 277 10.26 -33.28 -23.46
C THR A 277 11.47 -32.35 -23.59
N ASN A 278 11.33 -31.10 -23.18
CA ASN A 278 12.47 -30.18 -23.18
C ASN A 278 13.54 -30.70 -22.22
N ILE A 279 14.81 -30.76 -22.66
CA ILE A 279 15.91 -31.29 -21.85
C ILE A 279 16.09 -30.53 -20.51
N ASN A 280 15.81 -29.22 -20.49
CA ASN A 280 15.92 -28.42 -19.28
C ASN A 280 14.79 -28.74 -18.30
N ASP A 281 13.60 -29.05 -18.80
CA ASP A 281 12.49 -29.55 -17.98
C ASP A 281 12.77 -30.97 -17.49
N PHE A 282 13.25 -31.84 -18.37
CA PHE A 282 13.61 -33.23 -18.09
C PHE A 282 14.62 -33.35 -16.94
N LYS A 283 15.65 -32.51 -16.91
CA LYS A 283 16.67 -32.49 -15.85
C LYS A 283 16.11 -32.17 -14.46
N THR A 284 14.96 -31.51 -14.37
CA THR A 284 14.31 -31.18 -13.10
C THR A 284 13.36 -32.26 -12.60
N LEU A 285 13.09 -33.29 -13.42
CA LEU A 285 12.23 -34.38 -13.02
C LEU A 285 12.86 -35.18 -11.88
N THR A 286 12.05 -35.43 -10.87
CA THR A 286 12.40 -36.23 -9.70
C THR A 286 11.27 -37.22 -9.43
N GLY A 287 11.54 -38.25 -8.64
CA GLY A 287 10.54 -39.26 -8.32
C GLY A 287 10.49 -40.43 -9.28
N THR A 288 9.46 -41.25 -9.10
CA THR A 288 9.10 -42.35 -10.00
C THR A 288 7.85 -42.00 -10.79
N ALA A 289 7.73 -42.55 -11.99
CA ALA A 289 6.59 -42.38 -12.87
C ALA A 289 6.19 -43.73 -13.47
N ASN A 290 4.90 -44.06 -13.36
CA ASN A 290 4.31 -45.21 -14.02
C ASN A 290 3.63 -44.75 -15.30
N TYR A 291 3.93 -45.39 -16.41
CA TYR A 291 3.30 -45.13 -17.70
C TYR A 291 2.47 -46.34 -18.11
N LYS A 292 1.25 -46.09 -18.58
CA LYS A 292 0.37 -47.10 -19.16
C LYS A 292 -0.12 -46.70 -20.53
N GLY A 293 -0.15 -47.66 -21.44
CA GLY A 293 -0.60 -47.41 -22.81
C GLY A 293 -0.72 -48.67 -23.63
N ILE A 294 -0.50 -48.52 -24.93
CA ILE A 294 -0.74 -49.59 -25.90
C ILE A 294 0.44 -49.77 -26.84
N SER A 295 0.52 -50.97 -27.40
CA SER A 295 1.50 -51.36 -28.41
C SER A 295 0.85 -52.09 -29.56
N TYR A 296 1.39 -51.89 -30.75
CA TYR A 296 1.11 -52.69 -31.94
C TYR A 296 2.35 -53.52 -32.28
N ILE A 297 2.15 -54.81 -32.53
CA ILE A 297 3.24 -55.77 -32.74
C ILE A 297 3.11 -56.39 -34.13
N GLY A 298 4.18 -56.31 -34.90
CA GLY A 298 4.33 -56.96 -36.20
C GLY A 298 5.29 -58.13 -36.09
N VAL A 299 4.90 -59.29 -36.59
CA VAL A 299 5.72 -60.49 -36.59
C VAL A 299 5.95 -60.95 -38.02
N ILE A 300 7.21 -61.20 -38.33
CA ILE A 300 7.67 -61.77 -39.58
C ILE A 300 8.35 -63.10 -39.25
N GLU A 301 7.67 -64.19 -39.58
CA GLU A 301 8.19 -65.54 -39.38
C GLU A 301 9.24 -65.89 -40.46
N TYR A 302 10.04 -66.93 -40.18
CA TYR A 302 11.08 -67.42 -41.09
C TYR A 302 10.56 -67.82 -42.49
N ASN A 303 9.27 -68.19 -42.60
CA ASN A 303 8.60 -68.52 -43.86
C ASN A 303 8.04 -67.30 -44.61
N ASP A 304 8.47 -66.09 -44.24
CA ASP A 304 7.99 -64.81 -44.76
C ASP A 304 6.51 -64.49 -44.47
N ALA A 305 5.84 -65.25 -43.59
CA ALA A 305 4.51 -64.89 -43.12
C ALA A 305 4.59 -63.63 -42.24
N ASN A 306 3.83 -62.59 -42.61
CA ASN A 306 3.74 -61.35 -41.86
C ASN A 306 2.33 -61.13 -41.33
N TYR A 307 2.21 -60.95 -40.02
CA TYR A 307 0.95 -60.64 -39.36
C TYR A 307 1.12 -59.60 -38.27
N VAL A 308 0.04 -58.85 -38.03
CA VAL A 308 -0.08 -57.92 -36.92
C VAL A 308 -0.79 -58.67 -35.80
N LYS A 309 -0.20 -58.67 -34.61
CA LYS A 309 -0.84 -59.19 -33.41
C LYS A 309 -1.77 -58.14 -32.81
N ASP A 310 -2.72 -58.62 -32.00
CA ASP A 310 -3.68 -57.78 -31.28
C ASP A 310 -2.98 -56.69 -30.45
N VAL A 311 -3.76 -55.64 -30.12
CA VAL A 311 -3.33 -54.55 -29.25
C VAL A 311 -2.80 -55.10 -27.93
N ALA A 312 -1.55 -54.78 -27.59
CA ALA A 312 -0.90 -55.20 -26.36
C ALA A 312 -0.87 -54.06 -25.33
N GLU A 313 -0.94 -54.39 -24.04
CA GLU A 313 -0.84 -53.39 -22.96
C GLU A 313 0.61 -53.07 -22.68
N VAL A 314 0.93 -51.78 -22.55
CA VAL A 314 2.27 -51.29 -22.21
C VAL A 314 2.27 -50.81 -20.77
N ASN A 315 3.24 -51.30 -19.98
CA ASN A 315 3.50 -50.81 -18.64
C ASN A 315 4.99 -50.46 -18.53
N LEU A 316 5.31 -49.20 -18.26
CA LEU A 316 6.69 -48.74 -18.03
C LEU A 316 6.80 -48.08 -16.66
N ASN A 317 7.95 -48.22 -16.03
CA ASN A 317 8.32 -47.50 -14.82
C ASN A 317 9.62 -46.74 -15.08
N ALA A 318 9.58 -45.43 -14.91
CA ALA A 318 10.76 -44.58 -14.93
C ALA A 318 11.07 -44.10 -13.52
N ASN A 319 12.34 -44.15 -13.12
CA ASN A 319 12.85 -43.58 -11.89
C ASN A 319 13.79 -42.43 -12.26
N PHE A 320 13.34 -41.19 -12.05
CA PHE A 320 14.12 -40.00 -12.38
C PHE A 320 15.21 -39.69 -11.33
N TRP A 321 15.15 -40.27 -10.12
CA TRP A 321 16.24 -40.18 -9.16
C TRP A 321 17.42 -41.07 -9.57
N ASN A 322 17.13 -42.32 -9.89
CA ASN A 322 18.15 -43.31 -10.28
C ASN A 322 18.46 -43.28 -11.78
N LYS A 323 17.74 -42.44 -12.54
CA LYS A 323 17.83 -42.33 -13.99
C LYS A 323 17.67 -43.67 -14.68
N THR A 324 16.67 -44.45 -14.29
CA THR A 324 16.38 -45.75 -14.92
C THR A 324 14.99 -45.81 -15.52
N ILE A 325 14.82 -46.67 -16.52
CA ILE A 325 13.51 -47.04 -17.07
C ILE A 325 13.48 -48.53 -17.40
N SER A 326 12.37 -49.18 -17.09
CA SER A 326 12.08 -50.57 -17.41
C SER A 326 10.60 -50.77 -17.68
N GLY A 327 10.20 -51.96 -18.15
CA GLY A 327 8.79 -52.30 -18.23
C GLY A 327 8.48 -53.55 -19.01
N ASN A 328 7.26 -53.62 -19.53
CA ASN A 328 6.80 -54.74 -20.31
C ASN A 328 5.70 -54.35 -21.29
N ILE A 329 5.57 -55.16 -22.33
CA ILE A 329 4.45 -55.17 -23.28
C ILE A 329 3.76 -56.52 -23.13
N VAL A 330 2.51 -56.52 -22.65
CA VAL A 330 1.76 -57.73 -22.30
C VAL A 330 0.90 -58.16 -23.47
N GLU A 331 1.22 -59.31 -24.06
CA GLU A 331 0.40 -60.03 -25.03
C GLU A 331 -0.51 -61.04 -24.30
N PRO A 332 -1.57 -61.57 -24.95
CA PRO A 332 -2.37 -62.65 -24.38
C PRO A 332 -1.52 -63.87 -23.97
N LYS A 333 -0.61 -64.32 -24.86
CA LYS A 333 0.18 -65.55 -24.69
C LYS A 333 1.66 -65.35 -24.34
N ALA A 334 2.14 -64.10 -24.29
CA ALA A 334 3.53 -63.78 -24.06
C ALA A 334 3.69 -62.40 -23.42
N THR A 335 4.91 -62.08 -23.02
CA THR A 335 5.29 -60.75 -22.55
C THR A 335 6.62 -60.38 -23.19
N ILE A 336 6.70 -59.19 -23.78
CA ILE A 336 7.98 -58.58 -24.13
C ILE A 336 8.46 -57.85 -22.88
N VAL A 337 9.56 -58.32 -22.30
CA VAL A 337 10.24 -57.69 -21.17
C VAL A 337 11.19 -56.63 -21.72
N LEU A 338 11.09 -55.42 -21.18
CA LEU A 338 11.99 -54.30 -21.44
C LEU A 338 12.91 -54.18 -20.22
N GLU A 339 14.13 -54.70 -20.36
CA GLU A 339 15.11 -54.74 -19.27
C GLU A 339 15.45 -53.34 -18.79
N GLU A 340 15.73 -53.19 -17.49
CA GLU A 340 16.10 -51.90 -16.94
C GLU A 340 17.33 -51.33 -17.65
N THR A 341 17.22 -50.08 -18.11
CA THR A 341 18.29 -49.32 -18.72
C THR A 341 18.45 -47.96 -18.08
N GLN A 342 19.62 -47.36 -18.29
CA GLN A 342 19.96 -46.01 -17.83
C GLN A 342 19.41 -44.96 -18.80
N ILE A 343 18.90 -43.87 -18.25
CA ILE A 343 18.51 -42.67 -18.97
C ILE A 343 19.65 -41.67 -18.81
N SER A 344 20.18 -41.17 -19.92
CA SER A 344 21.26 -40.18 -19.85
C SER A 344 20.72 -38.79 -19.47
N ASP A 345 21.45 -38.04 -18.65
CA ASP A 345 21.06 -36.66 -18.28
C ASP A 345 21.08 -35.66 -19.45
N ASN A 346 21.70 -36.04 -20.57
CA ASN A 346 21.86 -35.18 -21.73
C ASN A 346 20.89 -35.48 -22.87
N THR A 347 20.03 -36.50 -22.73
CA THR A 347 19.00 -36.82 -23.71
C THR A 347 17.71 -37.25 -23.02
N VAL A 348 16.58 -36.99 -23.68
CA VAL A 348 15.28 -37.51 -23.27
C VAL A 348 14.98 -38.88 -23.87
N SER A 349 15.98 -39.48 -24.52
CA SER A 349 15.91 -40.80 -25.15
C SER A 349 16.53 -41.88 -24.26
N PHE A 350 16.07 -43.11 -24.43
CA PHE A 350 16.62 -44.29 -23.78
C PHE A 350 16.71 -45.45 -24.78
N THR A 351 17.66 -46.34 -24.54
CA THR A 351 17.84 -47.57 -25.30
C THR A 351 18.21 -48.68 -24.33
N GLY A 352 17.58 -49.84 -24.46
CA GLY A 352 17.81 -50.97 -23.58
C GLY A 352 17.63 -52.31 -24.30
N LYS A 353 17.81 -53.39 -23.55
CA LYS A 353 17.62 -54.75 -24.07
C LYS A 353 16.18 -55.19 -23.88
N ALA A 354 15.69 -55.98 -24.81
CA ALA A 354 14.36 -56.55 -24.74
C ALA A 354 14.38 -58.03 -25.09
N SER A 355 13.46 -58.79 -24.47
CA SER A 355 13.28 -60.22 -24.74
C SER A 355 11.80 -60.58 -24.67
N ARG A 356 11.37 -61.53 -25.50
CA ARG A 356 10.00 -62.05 -25.46
C ARG A 356 9.96 -63.39 -24.73
N ILE A 357 9.10 -63.48 -23.73
CA ILE A 357 8.91 -64.66 -22.89
C ILE A 357 7.48 -65.18 -23.11
N ASN A 358 7.33 -66.42 -23.53
CA ASN A 358 6.02 -67.07 -23.65
C ASN A 358 5.52 -67.48 -22.26
N LYS A 359 4.22 -67.25 -21.98
CA LYS A 359 3.63 -67.50 -20.64
C LYS A 359 3.59 -68.97 -20.25
N ASP A 360 3.61 -69.87 -21.22
CA ASP A 360 3.47 -71.31 -21.00
C ASP A 360 4.78 -72.01 -20.63
N ASN A 361 5.89 -71.27 -20.49
CA ASN A 361 7.18 -71.74 -19.95
C ASN A 361 7.68 -73.08 -20.54
N SER A 362 7.36 -73.36 -21.81
CA SER A 362 7.81 -74.58 -22.49
C SER A 362 9.34 -74.54 -22.62
N ILE A 363 9.98 -75.53 -22.01
CA ILE A 363 11.44 -75.72 -21.94
C ILE A 363 12.04 -75.99 -23.34
N PHE A 364 11.19 -76.18 -24.36
CA PHE A 364 11.58 -76.46 -25.76
C PHE A 364 11.53 -75.24 -26.70
N ASP A 365 11.34 -74.02 -26.19
CA ASP A 365 11.20 -72.86 -27.07
C ASP A 365 12.55 -72.25 -27.46
N ASP A 366 13.17 -72.83 -28.49
CA ASP A 366 14.34 -72.26 -29.19
C ASP A 366 14.01 -70.92 -29.90
N ASN A 367 12.74 -70.47 -29.85
CA ASN A 367 12.24 -69.21 -30.42
C ASN A 367 12.24 -68.04 -29.42
N GLN A 368 13.29 -67.91 -28.60
CA GLN A 368 13.45 -66.72 -27.75
C GLN A 368 13.85 -65.51 -28.61
N TYR A 369 12.88 -64.65 -28.90
CA TYR A 369 13.15 -63.35 -29.49
C TYR A 369 13.94 -62.48 -28.51
N LYS A 370 15.10 -61.99 -28.95
CA LYS A 370 15.95 -61.05 -28.20
C LYS A 370 16.35 -59.88 -29.08
N GLY A 371 16.62 -58.74 -28.47
CA GLY A 371 17.05 -57.55 -29.19
C GLY A 371 17.04 -56.32 -28.30
N THR A 372 16.63 -55.20 -28.87
CA THR A 372 16.68 -53.89 -28.22
C THR A 372 15.33 -53.20 -28.26
N TYR A 373 15.16 -52.26 -27.35
CA TYR A 373 14.10 -51.27 -27.42
C TYR A 373 14.71 -49.88 -27.30
N GLU A 374 14.04 -48.91 -27.90
CA GLU A 374 14.36 -47.51 -27.72
C GLU A 374 13.08 -46.71 -27.52
N GLY A 375 13.21 -45.51 -26.97
CA GLY A 375 12.10 -44.59 -26.86
C GLY A 375 12.52 -43.24 -26.31
N LYS A 376 11.55 -42.34 -26.22
CA LYS A 376 11.75 -40.95 -25.80
C LYS A 376 10.62 -40.50 -24.88
N PHE A 377 10.96 -39.63 -23.93
CA PHE A 377 9.98 -38.91 -23.13
C PHE A 377 9.39 -37.74 -23.93
N MET A 378 8.07 -37.60 -23.88
CA MET A 378 7.29 -36.67 -24.69
C MET A 378 6.44 -35.76 -23.81
N GLY A 379 6.27 -34.52 -24.25
CA GLY A 379 5.49 -33.47 -23.58
C GLY A 379 6.17 -32.87 -22.35
N GLU A 380 5.65 -31.75 -21.88
CA GLU A 380 6.06 -31.12 -20.62
C GLU A 380 5.97 -32.12 -19.46
N GLY A 381 7.00 -32.18 -18.63
CA GLY A 381 7.04 -33.03 -17.44
C GLY A 381 7.19 -34.53 -17.73
N ALA A 382 7.57 -34.90 -18.97
CA ALA A 382 7.57 -36.27 -19.46
C ALA A 382 6.21 -36.96 -19.23
N LYS A 383 5.11 -36.27 -19.60
CA LYS A 383 3.73 -36.78 -19.44
C LYS A 383 3.46 -38.03 -20.27
N GLU A 384 4.18 -38.23 -21.36
CA GLU A 384 4.02 -39.35 -22.27
C GLU A 384 5.38 -39.97 -22.63
N VAL A 385 5.36 -41.19 -23.13
CA VAL A 385 6.54 -41.90 -23.64
C VAL A 385 6.15 -42.63 -24.90
N ALA A 386 7.02 -42.65 -25.89
CA ALA A 386 6.84 -43.43 -27.11
C ALA A 386 8.15 -44.06 -27.57
N GLY A 387 8.07 -45.17 -28.28
CA GLY A 387 9.24 -45.90 -28.73
C GLY A 387 8.92 -47.13 -29.55
N LYS A 388 9.96 -47.93 -29.80
CA LYS A 388 9.88 -49.18 -30.55
C LYS A 388 10.73 -50.28 -29.95
N VAL A 389 10.42 -51.51 -30.34
CA VAL A 389 11.15 -52.73 -29.98
C VAL A 389 11.49 -53.47 -31.26
N SER A 390 12.73 -53.94 -31.37
CA SER A 390 13.21 -54.76 -32.49
C SER A 390 13.87 -56.01 -31.92
N LEU A 391 13.26 -57.18 -32.18
CA LEU A 391 13.73 -58.48 -31.73
C LEU A 391 13.96 -59.43 -32.90
N THR A 392 14.88 -60.37 -32.73
CA THR A 392 15.13 -61.46 -33.67
C THR A 392 15.20 -62.78 -32.92
N ASP A 393 14.67 -63.86 -33.49
CA ASP A 393 14.82 -65.23 -32.97
C ASP A 393 16.04 -65.94 -33.59
N ASN A 394 16.32 -67.15 -33.11
CA ASN A 394 17.49 -67.93 -33.56
C ASN A 394 17.37 -68.44 -35.01
N PHE A 395 16.17 -68.40 -35.60
CA PHE A 395 15.90 -68.85 -36.97
C PHE A 395 15.84 -67.67 -37.95
N GLY A 396 16.03 -66.44 -37.49
CA GLY A 396 15.97 -65.23 -38.32
C GLY A 396 14.57 -64.65 -38.48
N GLY A 397 13.58 -65.17 -37.75
CA GLY A 397 12.29 -64.51 -37.57
C GLY A 397 12.48 -63.18 -36.86
N LYS A 398 11.73 -62.17 -37.27
CA LYS A 398 11.82 -60.81 -36.75
C LYS A 398 10.51 -60.37 -36.12
N LEU A 399 10.59 -59.71 -34.98
CA LEU A 399 9.46 -59.13 -34.28
C LEU A 399 9.73 -57.66 -34.04
N GLY A 400 8.82 -56.83 -34.48
CA GLY A 400 8.84 -55.39 -34.27
C GLY A 400 7.63 -54.96 -33.44
N ALA A 401 7.80 -53.98 -32.56
CA ALA A 401 6.69 -53.35 -31.87
C ALA A 401 6.87 -51.85 -31.81
N VAL A 402 5.76 -51.10 -31.83
CA VAL A 402 5.72 -49.68 -31.48
C VAL A 402 4.81 -49.47 -30.30
N PHE A 403 5.19 -48.59 -29.39
CA PHE A 403 4.44 -48.36 -28.17
C PHE A 403 4.38 -46.89 -27.80
N ASN A 404 3.28 -46.48 -27.19
CA ASN A 404 3.20 -45.22 -26.45
C ASN A 404 2.37 -45.38 -25.19
N ALA A 405 2.66 -44.55 -24.20
CA ALA A 405 2.04 -44.62 -22.89
C ALA A 405 1.94 -43.25 -22.21
N LYS A 406 0.89 -43.07 -21.41
CA LYS A 406 0.67 -41.87 -20.59
C LYS A 406 1.07 -42.12 -19.15
N LYS A 407 1.68 -41.13 -18.53
CA LYS A 407 1.96 -41.10 -17.08
C LYS A 407 0.63 -41.20 -16.31
N LYS A 408 0.59 -42.05 -15.28
CA LYS A 408 -0.58 -42.30 -14.44
C LYS A 408 -0.60 -41.47 -13.17
#